data_AF-A0A2E5Z599-F1
#
_entry.id   AF-A0A2E5Z599-F1
#
_cell.length_a   1.000
_cell.length_b   1.000
_cell.length_c   1.000
_cell.angle_alpha   90.00
_cell.angle_beta   90.00
_cell.angle_gamma   90.00
#
_symmetry.space_group_name_H-M   'P 1'
#
loop_
_entity.id
_entity.type
_entity.pdbx_description
1 polymer ?
#
loop_
_entity_poly.entity_id
_entity_poly.type
_entity_poly.pdbx_seq_one_letter_code
_entity_poly.pdbx_strand_id
1 'polypeptide(L)'
;MGKNKPEDTKTLPRNDYVFAKLDDYNTRTHILPILLDERKLKEILSEHKDNPFGMSGTSSKETKIYSSELSRVIDKLRVQPTVGKLALYQLEAEEPFELIELPGVKGREVKYLGIKFSDRASAEHEIFKRRLNTLLISYGYRGLLEEC
;
A
#
# COMPACT_ATOMS: atom_id res chain seq x y z
N MET A 1 47.01 -16.43 -26.34
CA MET A 1 46.33 -16.52 -25.02
C MET A 1 45.52 -15.25 -24.81
N GLY A 2 44.22 -15.26 -25.10
CA GLY A 2 43.32 -14.11 -24.93
C GLY A 2 41.92 -14.62 -24.66
N LYS A 3 41.38 -14.26 -23.50
CA LYS A 3 40.32 -14.99 -22.78
C LYS A 3 38.96 -14.94 -23.50
N ASN A 4 38.30 -16.10 -23.56
CA ASN A 4 36.90 -16.22 -23.97
C ASN A 4 36.02 -15.33 -23.09
N LYS A 5 35.18 -14.52 -23.74
CA LYS A 5 34.13 -13.71 -23.11
C LYS A 5 33.11 -14.66 -22.48
N PRO A 6 32.71 -14.49 -21.21
CA PRO A 6 31.72 -15.37 -20.60
C PRO A 6 30.39 -15.21 -21.35
N GLU A 7 29.80 -16.36 -21.66
CA GLU A 7 28.51 -16.45 -22.34
C GLU A 7 27.44 -15.68 -21.58
N ASP A 8 26.64 -14.96 -22.36
CA ASP A 8 25.46 -14.22 -21.92
C ASP A 8 24.50 -15.20 -21.26
N THR A 9 24.49 -15.25 -19.93
CA THR A 9 23.51 -16.01 -19.16
C THR A 9 22.15 -15.41 -19.45
N LYS A 10 21.45 -15.97 -20.45
CA LYS A 10 20.03 -15.74 -20.69
C LYS A 10 19.29 -16.04 -19.39
N THR A 11 19.06 -15.01 -18.59
CA THR A 11 18.11 -15.01 -17.51
C THR A 11 16.77 -15.43 -18.13
N LEU A 12 16.20 -16.52 -17.62
CA LEU A 12 14.85 -16.96 -17.97
C LEU A 12 13.92 -15.74 -17.89
N PRO A 13 13.00 -15.54 -18.85
CA PRO A 13 12.03 -14.45 -18.76
C PRO A 13 11.30 -14.58 -17.42
N ARG A 14 11.41 -13.53 -16.60
CA ARG A 14 10.72 -13.43 -15.30
C ARG A 14 9.25 -13.71 -15.57
N ASN A 15 8.75 -14.86 -15.10
CA ASN A 15 7.41 -15.34 -15.45
C ASN A 15 6.38 -14.61 -14.58
N ASP A 16 6.25 -13.30 -14.80
CA ASP A 16 5.38 -12.37 -14.07
C ASP A 16 3.90 -12.81 -14.14
N TYR A 17 3.55 -13.61 -15.15
CA TYR A 17 2.21 -14.17 -15.36
C TYR A 17 1.75 -15.10 -14.23
N VAL A 18 2.63 -15.97 -13.72
CA VAL A 18 2.27 -16.92 -12.64
C VAL A 18 2.08 -16.15 -11.34
N PHE A 19 2.95 -15.17 -11.07
CA PHE A 19 2.84 -14.29 -9.91
C PHE A 19 1.54 -13.47 -9.95
N ALA A 20 1.22 -12.86 -11.09
CA ALA A 20 0.00 -12.07 -11.25
C ALA A 20 -1.28 -12.92 -11.05
N LYS A 21 -1.31 -14.15 -11.58
CA LYS A 21 -2.46 -15.06 -11.38
C LYS A 21 -2.62 -15.51 -9.94
N LEU A 22 -1.51 -15.85 -9.27
CA LEU A 22 -1.54 -16.26 -7.87
C LEU A 22 -1.96 -15.10 -6.97
N ASP A 23 -1.44 -13.90 -7.24
CA ASP A 23 -1.80 -12.67 -6.54
C ASP A 23 -3.29 -12.33 -6.73
N ASP A 24 -3.82 -12.46 -7.95
CA ASP A 24 -5.26 -12.28 -8.21
C ASP A 24 -6.10 -13.29 -7.44
N TYR A 25 -5.73 -14.58 -7.49
CA TYR A 25 -6.42 -15.63 -6.74
C TYR A 25 -6.40 -15.37 -5.24
N ASN A 26 -5.25 -15.01 -4.68
CA ASN A 26 -5.09 -14.71 -3.26
C ASN A 26 -5.91 -13.49 -2.86
N THR A 27 -5.95 -12.45 -3.70
CA THR A 27 -6.73 -11.24 -3.45
C THR A 27 -8.22 -11.57 -3.40
N ARG A 28 -8.73 -12.32 -4.39
CA ARG A 28 -10.13 -12.74 -4.44
C ARG A 28 -10.53 -13.64 -3.28
N THR A 29 -9.64 -14.54 -2.86
CA THR A 29 -9.95 -15.56 -1.86
C THR A 29 -9.78 -15.06 -0.43
N HIS A 30 -8.80 -14.18 -0.17
CA HIS A 30 -8.37 -13.85 1.19
C HIS A 30 -8.49 -12.36 1.55
N ILE A 31 -8.55 -11.46 0.56
CA ILE A 31 -8.59 -10.01 0.81
C ILE A 31 -9.99 -9.46 0.56
N LEU A 32 -10.57 -9.71 -0.62
CA LEU A 32 -11.90 -9.21 -0.95
C LEU A 32 -12.98 -9.62 0.06
N PRO A 33 -13.03 -10.85 0.60
CA PRO A 33 -14.05 -11.21 1.60
C PRO A 33 -13.95 -10.41 2.90
N ILE A 34 -12.77 -9.87 3.23
CA ILE A 34 -12.59 -8.97 4.37
C ILE A 34 -13.14 -7.57 4.02
N LEU A 35 -12.84 -7.08 2.82
CA LEU A 35 -13.19 -5.72 2.40
C LEU A 35 -14.68 -5.56 2.02
N LEU A 36 -15.34 -6.63 1.58
CA LEU A 36 -16.75 -6.63 1.18
C LEU A 36 -17.69 -6.91 2.36
N ASP A 37 -17.17 -7.36 3.50
CA ASP A 37 -17.92 -7.44 4.76
C ASP A 37 -17.83 -6.09 5.47
N GLU A 38 -18.97 -5.38 5.56
CA GLU A 38 -19.01 -4.04 6.16
C GLU A 38 -18.51 -3.99 7.60
N ARG A 39 -18.76 -5.04 8.39
CA ARG A 39 -18.34 -5.08 9.79
C ARG A 39 -16.83 -5.19 9.86
N LYS A 40 -16.25 -6.13 9.11
CA LYS A 40 -14.81 -6.33 9.06
C LYS A 40 -14.09 -5.11 8.50
N LEU A 41 -14.64 -4.51 7.45
CA LEU A 41 -14.13 -3.28 6.88
C LEU A 41 -14.09 -2.14 7.91
N LYS A 42 -15.16 -1.95 8.68
CA LYS A 42 -15.19 -0.95 9.77
C LYS A 42 -14.16 -1.26 10.86
N GLU A 43 -14.01 -2.53 11.22
CA GLU A 43 -13.01 -2.98 12.20
C GLU A 43 -11.58 -2.66 11.74
N ILE A 44 -11.20 -3.03 10.50
CA ILE A 44 -9.84 -2.75 9.98
C ILE A 44 -9.58 -1.24 9.80
N LEU A 45 -10.60 -0.47 9.43
CA LEU A 45 -10.48 0.98 9.28
C LEU A 45 -10.26 1.64 10.64
N SER A 46 -11.04 1.24 11.66
CA SER A 46 -10.87 1.74 13.02
C SER A 46 -9.51 1.34 13.58
N GLU A 47 -9.12 0.08 13.42
CA GLU A 47 -7.84 -0.43 13.91
C GLU A 47 -6.66 0.32 13.29
N HIS A 48 -6.66 0.54 11.97
CA HIS A 48 -5.62 1.30 11.29
C HIS A 48 -5.64 2.78 11.71
N LYS A 49 -6.82 3.37 11.96
CA LYS A 49 -6.92 4.76 12.42
C LYS A 49 -6.28 4.94 13.79
N ASP A 50 -6.50 3.99 14.69
CA ASP A 50 -5.95 4.01 16.05
C ASP A 50 -4.44 3.73 16.10
N ASN A 51 -3.91 2.98 15.13
CA ASN A 51 -2.50 2.60 15.09
C ASN A 51 -1.93 2.49 13.66
N PRO A 52 -1.81 3.59 12.90
CA PRO A 52 -1.48 3.54 11.47
C PRO A 52 -0.04 3.09 11.17
N PHE A 53 0.85 3.13 12.15
CA PHE A 53 2.26 2.77 11.98
C PHE A 53 2.58 1.33 12.42
N GLY A 54 1.70 0.70 13.19
CA GLY A 54 2.02 -0.51 13.95
C GLY A 54 2.94 -0.15 15.12
N MET A 55 2.65 -0.66 16.32
CA MET A 55 3.51 -0.37 17.46
C MET A 55 4.60 -1.42 17.51
N SER A 56 5.86 -1.01 17.41
CA SER A 56 6.99 -1.87 17.75
C SER A 56 6.92 -2.15 19.25
N GLY A 57 6.93 -3.42 19.65
CA GLY A 57 7.03 -3.78 21.06
C GLY A 57 8.34 -3.24 21.63
N THR A 58 8.27 -2.54 22.75
CA THR A 58 9.44 -2.26 23.59
C THR A 58 9.53 -3.33 24.67
N SER A 59 10.68 -3.48 25.33
CA SER A 59 10.87 -4.49 26.39
C SER A 59 9.89 -4.38 27.58
N SER A 60 9.08 -3.31 27.63
CA SER A 60 8.09 -3.04 28.67
C SER A 60 6.62 -3.05 28.18
N LYS A 61 6.35 -3.23 26.88
CA LYS A 61 5.00 -3.27 26.32
C LYS A 61 4.88 -4.35 25.26
N GLU A 62 3.85 -5.19 25.40
CA GLU A 62 3.47 -6.17 24.38
C GLU A 62 3.29 -5.46 23.03
N THR A 63 3.88 -6.05 21.98
CA THR A 63 3.74 -5.56 20.61
C THR A 63 2.25 -5.53 20.27
N LYS A 64 1.68 -4.35 20.00
CA LYS A 64 0.34 -4.26 19.42
C LYS A 64 0.46 -4.60 17.94
N ILE A 65 0.51 -5.90 17.66
CA ILE A 65 0.49 -6.48 16.32
C ILE A 65 -0.90 -6.24 15.75
N TYR A 66 -0.97 -5.85 14.48
CA TYR A 66 -2.23 -5.76 13.77
C TYR A 66 -3.00 -7.08 13.85
N SER A 67 -4.32 -7.01 13.77
CA SER A 67 -5.15 -8.18 13.55
C SER A 67 -4.67 -8.94 12.31
N SER A 68 -4.91 -10.25 12.29
CA SER A 68 -4.52 -11.07 11.14
C SER A 68 -5.17 -10.60 9.83
N GLU A 69 -6.36 -10.01 9.91
CA GLU A 69 -7.09 -9.46 8.77
C GLU A 69 -6.45 -8.16 8.29
N LEU A 70 -6.21 -7.18 9.19
CA LEU A 70 -5.54 -5.94 8.82
C LEU A 70 -4.11 -6.18 8.30
N SER A 71 -3.38 -7.12 8.90
CA SER A 71 -2.04 -7.50 8.44
C SER A 71 -2.04 -7.97 6.98
N ARG A 72 -2.95 -8.89 6.62
CA ARG A 72 -3.08 -9.40 5.25
C ARG A 72 -3.43 -8.29 4.25
N VAL A 73 -4.33 -7.40 4.64
CA VAL A 73 -4.73 -6.25 3.83
C VAL A 73 -3.53 -5.31 3.62
N ILE A 74 -2.81 -4.94 4.68
CA ILE A 74 -1.62 -4.08 4.58
C ILE A 74 -0.56 -4.71 3.69
N ASP A 75 -0.28 -6.01 3.85
CA ASP A 75 0.70 -6.71 3.03
C ASP A 75 0.33 -6.67 1.55
N LYS A 76 -0.95 -6.89 1.21
CA LYS A 76 -1.44 -6.73 -0.16
C LYS A 76 -1.22 -5.30 -0.68
N LEU A 77 -1.52 -4.28 0.12
CA LEU A 77 -1.38 -2.88 -0.29
C LEU A 77 0.09 -2.42 -0.40
N ARG A 78 1.04 -3.12 0.25
CA ARG A 78 2.48 -2.83 0.15
C ARG A 78 3.06 -3.27 -1.20
N VAL A 79 2.51 -4.35 -1.77
CA VAL A 79 2.95 -4.93 -3.04
C VAL A 79 2.20 -4.25 -4.20
N GLN A 80 2.54 -2.98 -4.45
CA GLN A 80 2.04 -2.23 -5.60
C GLN A 80 3.18 -1.64 -6.44
N PRO A 81 2.99 -1.54 -7.78
CA PRO A 81 3.90 -0.80 -8.64
C PRO A 81 4.16 0.62 -8.12
N THR A 82 5.36 1.14 -8.39
CA THR A 82 5.73 2.50 -7.95
C THR A 82 4.96 3.60 -8.68
N VAL A 83 4.49 3.34 -9.91
CA VAL A 83 3.69 4.29 -10.68
C VAL A 83 2.33 4.48 -10.03
N GLY A 84 1.91 5.73 -9.82
CA GLY A 84 0.64 6.06 -9.17
C GLY A 84 0.64 5.81 -7.66
N LYS A 85 1.77 5.41 -7.07
CA LYS A 85 1.85 5.13 -5.64
C LYS A 85 1.76 6.43 -4.84
N LEU A 86 0.84 6.46 -3.88
CA LEU A 86 0.68 7.57 -2.95
C LEU A 86 1.79 7.59 -1.89
N ALA A 87 2.32 8.76 -1.61
CA ALA A 87 3.32 9.01 -0.57
C ALA A 87 3.07 10.33 0.16
N LEU A 88 3.65 10.47 1.35
CA LEU A 88 3.64 11.72 2.11
C LEU A 88 4.90 12.54 1.79
N TYR A 89 4.69 13.82 1.54
CA TYR A 89 5.74 14.81 1.39
C TYR A 89 5.63 15.83 2.53
N GLN A 90 6.78 16.14 3.14
CA GLN A 90 6.91 17.20 4.11
C GLN A 90 8.25 17.87 3.84
N LEU A 91 8.25 19.18 3.60
CA LEU A 91 9.48 19.92 3.33
C LEU A 91 10.26 20.17 4.61
N GLU A 92 9.59 20.73 5.62
CA GLU A 92 10.16 21.05 6.94
C GLU A 92 9.29 20.45 8.04
N ALA A 93 9.88 20.21 9.22
CA ALA A 93 9.19 19.53 10.33
C ALA A 93 7.91 20.24 10.82
N GLU A 94 7.81 21.56 10.63
CA GLU A 94 6.68 22.40 11.04
C GLU A 94 5.60 22.55 9.95
N GLU A 95 5.90 22.13 8.72
CA GLU A 95 4.98 22.19 7.59
C GLU A 95 4.00 21.00 7.61
N PRO A 96 2.76 21.17 7.10
CA PRO A 96 1.81 20.07 7.00
C PRO A 96 2.30 18.98 6.03
N PHE A 97 1.89 17.75 6.29
CA PHE A 97 2.10 16.63 5.37
C PHE A 97 1.20 16.81 4.15
N GLU A 98 1.78 16.82 2.96
CA GLU A 98 1.06 16.87 1.70
C GLU A 98 1.08 15.53 1.00
N LEU A 99 -0.07 15.15 0.44
CA LEU A 99 -0.19 13.91 -0.31
C LEU A 99 0.31 14.08 -1.75
N ILE A 100 1.22 13.21 -2.17
CA ILE A 100 1.78 13.19 -3.51
C ILE A 100 1.58 11.83 -4.19
N GLU A 101 1.53 11.86 -5.52
CA GLU A 101 1.49 10.68 -6.38
C GLU A 101 2.85 10.53 -7.11
N LEU A 102 3.44 9.34 -6.99
CA LEU A 102 4.76 9.05 -7.57
C LEU A 102 4.67 8.71 -9.07
N PRO A 103 5.57 9.27 -9.91
CA PRO A 103 5.54 9.09 -11.37
C PRO A 103 6.01 7.70 -11.84
N GLY A 104 6.45 6.82 -10.93
CA GLY A 104 6.97 5.49 -11.25
C GLY A 104 8.38 5.44 -11.86
N VAL A 105 8.90 6.58 -12.33
CA VAL A 105 10.24 6.71 -12.91
C VAL A 105 11.06 7.72 -12.10
N LYS A 106 12.31 7.38 -11.78
CA LYS A 106 13.23 8.27 -11.05
C LYS A 106 13.54 9.52 -11.87
N GLY A 107 13.69 10.66 -11.18
CA GLY A 107 14.06 11.94 -11.80
C GLY A 107 12.91 12.68 -12.51
N ARG A 108 11.68 12.15 -12.44
CA ARG A 108 10.49 12.88 -12.88
C ARG A 108 9.82 13.59 -11.71
N GLU A 109 9.10 14.64 -12.03
CA GLU A 109 8.31 15.41 -11.08
C GLU A 109 7.20 14.55 -10.45
N VAL A 110 6.97 14.78 -9.17
CA VAL A 110 5.84 14.19 -8.43
C VAL A 110 4.59 15.04 -8.64
N LYS A 111 3.43 14.41 -8.59
CA LYS A 111 2.15 15.14 -8.68
C LYS A 111 1.65 15.43 -7.27
N TYR A 112 1.48 16.70 -6.96
CA TYR A 112 0.85 17.15 -5.71
C TYR A 112 -0.67 17.02 -5.82
N LEU A 113 -1.30 16.44 -4.80
CA LEU A 113 -2.76 16.25 -4.78
C LEU A 113 -3.50 17.39 -4.06
N GLY A 114 -2.77 18.34 -3.45
CA GLY A 114 -3.36 19.48 -2.73
C GLY A 114 -4.03 19.12 -1.40
N ILE A 115 -3.93 17.86 -0.97
CA ILE A 115 -4.50 17.39 0.29
C ILE A 115 -3.42 17.47 1.36
N LYS A 116 -3.70 18.22 2.42
CA LYS A 116 -2.76 18.51 3.52
C LYS A 116 -3.27 17.97 4.85
N PHE A 117 -2.34 17.53 5.69
CA PHE A 117 -2.61 17.00 7.03
C PHE A 117 -1.68 17.64 8.05
N SER A 118 -2.23 18.01 9.20
CA SER A 118 -1.46 18.52 10.34
C SER A 118 -0.66 17.43 11.05
N ASP A 119 -1.08 16.17 10.93
CA ASP A 119 -0.44 15.05 11.60
C ASP A 119 -0.21 13.88 10.63
N ARG A 120 0.89 13.16 10.86
CA ARG A 120 1.30 12.04 10.00
C ARG A 120 0.32 10.85 10.09
N ALA A 121 -0.29 10.63 11.25
CA ALA A 121 -1.16 9.48 11.49
C ALA A 121 -2.43 9.56 10.63
N SER A 122 -3.09 10.72 10.59
CA SER A 122 -4.22 11.01 9.72
C SER A 122 -3.86 10.88 8.25
N ALA A 123 -2.67 11.37 7.87
CA ALA A 123 -2.20 11.31 6.50
C ALA A 123 -1.97 9.86 6.03
N GLU A 124 -1.35 9.01 6.85
CA GLU A 124 -1.18 7.59 6.54
C GLU A 124 -2.52 6.84 6.49
N HIS A 125 -3.44 7.16 7.39
CA HIS A 125 -4.78 6.56 7.35
C HIS A 125 -5.55 6.97 6.09
N GLU A 126 -5.40 8.20 5.61
CA GLU A 126 -5.97 8.61 4.31
C GLU A 126 -5.35 7.82 3.15
N ILE A 127 -4.03 7.66 3.12
CA ILE A 127 -3.34 6.84 2.12
C ILE A 127 -3.91 5.42 2.11
N PHE A 128 -4.10 4.83 3.29
CA PHE A 128 -4.66 3.49 3.44
C PHE A 128 -6.07 3.40 2.83
N LYS A 129 -6.97 4.33 3.16
CA LYS A 129 -8.33 4.39 2.58
C LYS A 129 -8.31 4.51 1.06
N ARG A 130 -7.47 5.39 0.50
CA ARG A 130 -7.36 5.59 -0.95
C ARG A 130 -6.82 4.37 -1.68
N ARG A 131 -5.86 3.66 -1.07
CA ARG A 131 -5.32 2.41 -1.62
C ARG A 131 -6.37 1.30 -1.58
N LEU A 132 -7.16 1.19 -0.51
CA LEU A 132 -8.30 0.26 -0.44
C LEU A 132 -9.35 0.56 -1.51
N ASN A 133 -9.71 1.84 -1.65
CA ASN A 133 -10.66 2.29 -2.66
C ASN A 133 -10.21 1.91 -4.07
N THR A 134 -8.93 2.16 -4.38
CA THR A 134 -8.32 1.82 -5.67
C THR A 134 -8.34 0.30 -5.90
N LEU A 135 -8.03 -0.49 -4.87
CA LEU A 135 -8.09 -1.95 -4.95
C LEU A 135 -9.53 -2.43 -5.26
N LEU A 136 -10.53 -1.96 -4.53
CA LEU A 136 -11.93 -2.35 -4.76
C LEU A 136 -12.40 -2.01 -6.18
N ILE A 137 -12.11 -0.80 -6.65
CA ILE A 137 -12.43 -0.36 -8.02
C ILE A 137 -11.73 -1.25 -9.05
N SER A 138 -10.46 -1.60 -8.85
CA SER A 138 -9.72 -2.47 -9.78
C SER A 138 -10.31 -3.88 -9.92
N TYR A 139 -11.10 -4.31 -8.93
CA TYR A 139 -11.82 -5.58 -8.92
C TYR A 139 -13.31 -5.46 -9.30
N GLY A 140 -13.76 -4.26 -9.69
CA GLY A 140 -15.13 -4.00 -10.15
C GLY A 140 -16.15 -3.74 -9.04
N TYR A 141 -15.70 -3.39 -7.84
CA TYR A 141 -16.57 -3.03 -6.71
C TYR A 141 -16.69 -1.52 -6.53
N ARG A 142 -17.79 -1.08 -5.89
CA ARG A 142 -18.00 0.33 -5.53
C ARG A 142 -16.89 0.82 -4.60
N GLY A 143 -16.41 2.03 -4.85
CA GLY A 143 -15.39 2.67 -4.02
C GLY A 143 -15.88 3.05 -2.62
N LEU A 144 -14.97 3.07 -1.65
CA LEU A 144 -15.20 3.53 -0.28
C LEU A 144 -15.38 5.06 -0.17
N LEU A 145 -14.90 5.81 -1.17
CA LEU A 145 -14.84 7.27 -1.12
C LEU A 145 -15.95 7.97 -1.93
N GLU A 146 -16.95 7.23 -2.41
CA GLU A 146 -18.10 7.82 -3.12
C GLU A 146 -19.14 8.48 -2.20
N GLU A 147 -18.96 8.39 -0.87
CA GLU A 147 -19.85 8.98 0.15
C GLU A 147 -19.06 9.80 1.19
N CYS A 148 -18.17 10.67 0.73
CA CYS A 148 -17.54 11.71 1.55
C CYS A 148 -17.82 13.10 0.97
#